data_AF-A0A2T0K2F2-F1
#
_entry.id   AF-A0A2T0K2F2-F1
#
_cell.length_a   1.000
_cell.length_b   1.000
_cell.length_c   1.000
_cell.angle_alpha   90.00
_cell.angle_beta   90.00
_cell.angle_gamma   90.00
#
_symmetry.space_group_name_H-M   'P 1'
#
loop_
_entity.id
_entity.type
_entity.pdbx_description
1 polymer ?
#
loop_
_entity_poly.entity_id
_entity_poly.type
_entity_poly.pdbx_seq_one_letter_code
_entity_poly.pdbx_strand_id
1 'polypeptide(L)' 'MSSATRWPRCSGPRRSARFQIVGSGIGSVPARDIIAELPGLAAAVMGDAIDVRAEAPSLADVALAWTAGGEERVVLVP' A
#
# COMPACT_ATOMS: atom_id res chain seq x y z
N MET A 1 -2.81 21.28 -5.25
CA MET A 1 -2.98 20.95 -6.68
C MET A 1 -2.22 19.65 -6.94
N SER A 2 -2.90 18.51 -6.96
CA SER A 2 -2.27 17.20 -7.16
C SER A 2 -2.05 16.99 -8.66
N SER A 3 -0.79 17.02 -9.10
CA SER A 3 -0.40 16.62 -10.45
C SER A 3 -0.56 15.10 -10.56
N ALA A 4 -1.71 14.66 -11.06
CA ALA A 4 -1.90 13.28 -11.49
C ALA A 4 -0.89 12.98 -12.61
N THR A 5 0.16 12.22 -12.28
CA THR A 5 1.13 11.75 -13.25
C THR A 5 0.42 10.89 -14.28
N ARG A 6 0.15 11.46 -15.45
CA ARG A 6 -0.45 10.77 -16.59
C ARG A 6 0.61 9.85 -17.19
N TRP A 7 0.59 8.58 -16.77
CA TRP A 7 1.46 7.56 -17.35
C TRP A 7 1.20 7.42 -18.86
N PRO A 8 2.24 7.46 -19.71
CA PRO A 8 2.06 7.30 -21.14
C PRO A 8 1.55 5.88 -21.44
N ARG A 9 0.37 5.79 -22.07
CA ARG A 9 -0.22 4.52 -22.51
C ARG A 9 0.45 4.02 -23.81
N CYS A 10 1.74 3.72 -23.76
CA CYS A 10 2.45 3.16 -24.92
C CYS A 10 1.92 1.75 -25.21
N SER A 11 1.08 1.58 -26.25
CA SER A 11 0.45 0.30 -26.62
C SER A 11 1.33 -0.61 -27.50
N GLY A 12 2.26 -0.03 -28.26
CA GLY A 12 3.13 -0.75 -29.21
C GLY A 12 4.05 -1.80 -28.57
N PRO A 13 4.92 -1.44 -27.60
CA PRO A 13 5.87 -2.38 -26.99
C PRO A 13 5.21 -3.53 -26.22
N ARG A 14 3.99 -3.35 -25.69
CA ARG A 14 3.26 -4.41 -24.96
C ARG A 14 2.85 -5.58 -25.84
N ARG A 15 2.42 -5.34 -27.09
CA ARG A 15 1.94 -6.44 -27.95
C ARG A 15 3.07 -7.31 -28.49
N SER A 16 4.22 -6.74 -28.83
CA SER A 16 5.37 -7.51 -29.34
C SER A 16 6.04 -8.36 -28.27
N ALA A 17 6.05 -7.90 -27.02
CA ALA A 17 6.63 -8.61 -25.88
C ALA A 17 5.62 -9.41 -25.03
N ARG A 18 4.33 -9.44 -25.41
CA ARG A 18 3.22 -10.04 -24.64
C ARG A 18 3.14 -9.56 -23.18
N PHE A 19 3.56 -8.33 -22.90
CA PHE A 19 3.58 -7.78 -21.54
C PHE A 19 2.17 -7.30 -21.14
N GLN A 20 1.68 -7.76 -19.98
CA GLN A 20 0.39 -7.37 -19.41
C GLN A 20 0.59 -6.45 -18.20
N ILE A 21 -0.21 -5.38 -18.12
CA ILE A 21 -0.31 -4.54 -16.93
C ILE A 21 -1.64 -4.86 -16.29
N VAL A 22 -1.60 -5.36 -15.06
CA VAL A 22 -2.79 -5.64 -14.26
C VAL A 22 -2.85 -4.59 -13.16
N GLY A 23 -3.96 -3.86 -13.08
CA GLY A 23 -4.23 -3.03 -11.92
C GLY A 23 -4.72 -3.91 -10.78
N SER A 24 -4.08 -3.80 -9.61
CA SER A 24 -4.58 -4.43 -8.39
C SER A 24 -4.92 -3.34 -7.37
N GLY A 25 -6.09 -3.49 -6.76
CA GLY A 25 -6.49 -2.72 -5.59
C GLY A 25 -7.15 -3.65 -4.59
N ILE A 26 -7.22 -3.22 -3.33
CA ILE A 26 -7.85 -4.02 -2.27
C ILE A 26 -9.29 -4.43 -2.63
N GLY A 27 -10.03 -3.58 -3.34
CA GLY A 27 -11.39 -3.88 -3.81
C GLY A 27 -11.48 -4.91 -4.94
N SER A 28 -10.35 -5.35 -5.50
CA SER A 28 -10.29 -6.37 -6.55
C SER A 28 -10.05 -7.77 -6.00
N VAL A 29 -9.83 -7.93 -4.69
CA VAL A 29 -9.54 -9.20 -4.02
C VAL A 29 -10.65 -9.52 -3.01
N PRO A 30 -11.23 -10.73 -3.01
CA PRO A 30 -12.19 -11.14 -2.00
C PRO A 30 -11.58 -11.07 -0.59
N ALA A 31 -12.33 -10.51 0.37
CA ALA A 31 -11.83 -10.33 1.74
C ALA A 31 -11.35 -11.63 2.40
N ARG A 32 -11.99 -12.76 2.11
CA ARG A 32 -11.58 -14.08 2.63
C ARG A 32 -10.18 -14.48 2.15
N ASP A 33 -9.83 -14.10 0.92
CA ASP A 33 -8.54 -14.43 0.30
C ASP A 33 -7.46 -13.53 0.93
N ILE A 34 -7.79 -12.26 1.23
CA ILE A 34 -6.91 -11.37 2.02
C ILE A 34 -6.63 -11.97 3.40
N ILE A 35 -7.67 -12.41 4.12
CA ILE A 35 -7.55 -12.98 5.47
C ILE A 35 -6.69 -14.24 5.46
N ALA A 36 -6.82 -15.09 4.44
CA ALA A 36 -6.03 -16.31 4.29
C ALA A 36 -4.52 -16.02 4.18
N GLU A 37 -4.13 -14.89 3.60
CA GLU A 37 -2.73 -14.48 3.44
C GLU A 37 -2.14 -13.77 4.67
N LEU A 38 -2.98 -13.23 5.57
CA LEU A 38 -2.53 -12.45 6.73
C LEU A 38 -1.50 -13.17 7.62
N PRO A 39 -1.62 -14.49 7.92
CA PRO A 39 -0.62 -15.18 8.72
C PRO A 39 0.77 -15.19 8.06
N GLY A 40 0.83 -15.37 6.74
CA GLY A 40 2.08 -15.33 5.98
C GLY A 40 2.71 -13.94 6.00
N LEU A 41 1.88 -12.90 5.83
CA LEU A 41 2.34 -11.51 5.94
C LEU A 41 2.86 -11.19 7.35
N ALA A 42 2.17 -11.64 8.40
CA ALA A 42 2.61 -11.44 9.78
C ALA A 42 3.98 -12.11 10.03
N ALA A 43 4.17 -13.35 9.55
CA ALA A 43 5.45 -14.04 9.66
C ALA A 43 6.57 -13.30 8.91
N ALA A 44 6.28 -12.77 7.71
CA ALA A 44 7.27 -12.02 6.93
C ALA A 44 7.67 -10.69 7.59
N VAL A 45 6.72 -9.97 8.21
CA VAL A 45 7.00 -8.75 8.98
C VAL A 45 7.82 -9.07 10.23
N MET A 46 7.42 -10.08 11.00
CA MET A 46 8.13 -10.47 12.23
C MET A 46 9.51 -11.08 11.98
N GLY A 47 9.75 -11.62 10.78
CA GLY A 47 11.02 -12.18 10.35
C GLY A 47 11.93 -11.20 9.58
N ASP A 48 11.63 -9.90 9.62
CA ASP A 48 12.36 -8.82 8.91
C ASP A 48 12.44 -8.97 7.38
N ALA A 49 11.63 -9.85 6.78
CA ALA A 49 11.52 -9.98 5.33
C ALA A 49 10.77 -8.79 4.71
N ILE A 50 9.94 -8.11 5.51
CA ILE A 50 9.22 -6.90 5.15
C ILE A 50 9.47 -5.86 6.25
N ASP A 51 10.20 -4.80 5.92
CA ASP A 51 10.37 -3.63 6.80
C ASP A 51 9.09 -2.77 6.75
N VAL A 52 8.41 -2.64 7.90
CA VAL A 52 7.22 -1.81 8.06
C VAL A 52 7.57 -0.56 8.85
N ARG A 53 7.63 0.53 8.10
CA ARG A 53 7.98 1.88 8.54
C ARG A 53 6.74 2.63 9.00
N ALA A 54 6.56 2.67 10.33
CA ALA A 54 5.36 3.20 10.94
C ALA A 54 5.60 4.03 12.21
N GLU A 55 4.84 5.12 12.33
CA GLU A 55 4.76 5.95 13.52
C GLU A 55 3.47 5.64 14.28
N ALA A 56 3.53 5.64 15.61
CA ALA A 56 2.41 5.27 16.47
C ALA A 56 1.99 6.40 17.44
N PRO A 57 1.47 7.54 16.95
CA PRO A 57 0.96 8.60 17.81
C PRO A 57 -0.31 8.15 18.54
N SER A 58 -0.59 8.79 19.69
CA SER A 58 -1.82 8.56 20.43
C SER A 58 -3.04 8.99 19.60
N LEU A 59 -4.16 8.31 19.79
CA LEU A 59 -5.45 8.71 19.24
C LEU A 59 -5.85 10.14 19.63
N ALA A 60 -5.39 10.63 20.79
CA ALA A 60 -5.61 12.02 21.21
C ALA A 60 -5.02 13.05 20.23
N ASP A 61 -3.95 12.69 19.53
CA ASP A 61 -3.21 13.56 18.61
C ASP A 61 -3.67 13.40 17.14
N VAL A 62 -4.79 12.71 16.90
CA VAL A 62 -5.26 12.39 15.53
C VAL A 62 -5.36 13.62 14.63
N ALA A 63 -5.81 14.76 15.15
CA ALA A 63 -5.94 15.99 14.36
C ALA A 63 -4.57 16.51 13.88
N LEU A 64 -3.55 16.41 14.74
CA LEU A 64 -2.18 16.76 14.38
C LEU A 64 -1.63 15.75 13.37
N ALA A 65 -1.73 14.45 13.67
CA ALA A 65 -1.25 13.37 12.82
C ALA A 65 -1.88 13.37 11.42
N TRP A 66 -3.14 13.81 11.29
CA TRP A 66 -3.83 13.93 10.01
C TRP A 66 -3.25 15.00 9.09
N THR A 67 -2.63 16.04 9.66
CA THR A 67 -2.03 17.16 8.91
C THR A 67 -0.51 17.06 8.82
N ALA A 68 0.10 16.22 9.66
CA ALA A 68 1.50 15.87 9.58
C ALA A 68 1.75 15.16 8.24
N GLY A 69 2.42 15.86 7.31
CA GLY A 69 2.94 15.23 6.11
C GLY A 69 4.09 14.28 6.45
N GLY A 70 4.32 13.26 5.63
CA GLY A 70 5.39 12.29 5.84
C GLY A 70 5.31 11.15 4.84
N GLU A 71 6.37 10.36 4.78
CA GLU A 71 6.43 9.14 3.97
C GLU A 71 6.10 7.88 4.79
N GLU A 72 6.15 8.00 6.12
CA GLU A 72 5.95 6.92 7.09
C GLU A 72 4.46 6.62 7.29
N ARG A 73 4.14 5.38 7.66
CA ARG A 73 2.77 4.96 7.93
C ARG A 73 2.34 5.34 9.33
N VAL A 74 1.32 6.18 9.48
CA VAL A 74 0.75 6.47 10.81
C VAL A 74 -0.23 5.37 11.25
N VAL A 75 -0.03 4.83 12.45
CA VAL A 75 -0.90 3.85 13.12
C VAL A 75 -1.34 4.43 14.47
N LEU A 76 -2.59 4.85 14.58
CA LEU A 76 -3.11 5.42 15.82
C LEU A 76 -3.24 4.32 16.88
N VAL A 77 -2.62 4.56 18.04
CA VAL A 77 -2.74 3.69 19.22
C VAL A 77 -3.62 4.36 20.28
N PRO A 78 -4.38 3.59 21.07
CA PRO A 78 -5.21 4.14 22.15
C PRO A 78 -4.45 5.02 23.14
#